data_AF-A0A418XXI6-F1
#
_entry.id   AF-A0A418XXI6-F1
#
_cell.length_a   1.000
_cell.length_b   1.000
_cell.length_c   1.000
_cell.angle_alpha   90.00
_cell.angle_beta   90.00
_cell.angle_gamma   90.00
#
_symmetry.space_group_name_H-M   'P 1'
#
loop_
_entity.id
_entity.type
_entity.pdbx_description
1 polymer ?
#
loop_
_entity_poly.entity_id
_entity_poly.type
_entity_poly.pdbx_seq_one_letter_code
_entity_poly.pdbx_strand_id
1 'polypeptide(L)'
;MSLMRLVASLANSPELAKRTVSVTRPVQAQLAVPNCSAKPRVPEKLVLEVSSKWFISEAKDKIVLGFPAEMAIELENGLRSLSQGDGDYYIGEKGSELWFWW
;
A
#
# COMPACT_ATOMS: atom_id res chain seq x y z
N MET A 1 6.51 0.26 14.78
CA MET A 1 5.10 0.60 14.59
C MET A 1 4.63 -0.10 13.32
N SER A 2 3.53 -0.86 13.35
CA SER A 2 3.05 -1.57 12.16
C SER A 2 2.43 -0.60 11.15
N LEU A 3 2.38 -1.00 9.88
CA LEU A 3 1.76 -0.20 8.81
C LEU A 3 0.30 0.11 9.10
N MET A 4 -0.46 -0.86 9.64
CA MET A 4 -1.85 -0.68 10.07
C MET A 4 -1.99 0.43 11.12
N ARG A 5 -1.16 0.41 12.18
CA ARG A 5 -1.18 1.46 13.21
C ARG A 5 -0.83 2.83 12.64
N LEU A 6 0.00 2.88 11.60
CA LEU A 6 0.35 4.12 10.95
C LEU A 6 -0.81 4.70 10.13
N VAL A 7 -1.53 3.87 9.39
CA VAL A 7 -2.77 4.27 8.69
C VAL A 7 -3.77 4.85 9.69
N ALA A 8 -4.04 4.12 10.79
CA ALA A 8 -4.92 4.57 11.87
C ALA A 8 -4.50 5.94 12.42
N SER A 9 -3.20 6.12 12.68
CA SER A 9 -2.68 7.34 13.31
C SER A 9 -2.76 8.54 12.38
N LEU A 10 -2.53 8.35 11.08
CA LEU A 10 -2.63 9.41 10.08
C LEU A 10 -4.09 9.85 9.91
N ALA A 11 -5.02 8.90 9.82
CA ALA A 11 -6.43 9.21 9.63
C ALA A 11 -7.07 9.95 10.83
N ASN A 12 -6.60 9.68 12.05
CA ASN A 12 -7.14 10.25 13.27
C ASN A 12 -6.39 11.50 13.78
N SER A 13 -5.38 11.97 13.06
CA SER A 13 -4.57 13.12 13.48
C SER A 13 -4.70 14.28 12.50
N PRO A 14 -5.35 15.38 12.90
CA PRO A 14 -5.47 16.59 12.08
C PRO A 14 -4.10 17.22 11.72
N GLU A 15 -3.06 16.92 12.50
CA GLU A 15 -1.71 17.47 12.35
C GLU A 15 -0.79 16.57 11.50
N LEU A 16 -1.12 15.29 11.33
CA LEU A 16 -0.29 14.32 10.60
C LEU A 16 -0.93 13.94 9.26
N ALA A 17 -0.76 14.79 8.26
CA ALA A 17 -1.26 14.50 6.92
C ALA A 17 -0.40 13.49 6.15
N LYS A 18 0.85 13.23 6.56
CA LYS A 18 1.81 12.46 5.75
C LYS A 18 2.90 11.77 6.55
N ARG A 19 3.26 10.54 6.18
CA ARG A 19 4.42 9.82 6.73
C ARG A 19 5.16 9.04 5.67
N THR A 20 6.50 9.08 5.73
CA THR A 20 7.36 8.20 4.93
C THR A 20 7.82 7.02 5.78
N VAL A 21 7.81 5.83 5.19
CA VAL A 21 8.25 4.56 5.76
C VAL A 21 9.26 3.95 4.80
N SER A 22 10.39 3.48 5.32
CA SER A 22 11.32 2.68 4.53
C SER A 22 10.72 1.31 4.27
N VAL A 23 10.81 0.84 3.04
CA VAL A 23 10.42 -0.51 2.65
C VAL A 23 11.65 -1.29 2.20
N THR A 24 11.67 -2.57 2.48
CA THR A 24 12.75 -3.46 2.09
C THR A 24 12.42 -4.14 0.77
N ARG A 25 13.45 -4.32 -0.07
CA ARG A 25 13.32 -5.11 -1.29
C ARG A 25 12.85 -6.53 -0.95
N PRO A 26 11.80 -7.05 -1.63
CA PRO A 26 11.42 -8.45 -1.48
C PRO A 26 12.57 -9.37 -1.88
N VAL A 27 12.75 -10.48 -1.17
CA VAL A 27 13.73 -11.51 -1.54
C VAL A 27 13.24 -12.32 -2.73
N GLN A 28 14.14 -13.00 -3.45
CA GLN A 28 13.77 -13.79 -4.63
C GLN A 28 12.66 -14.82 -4.35
N ALA A 29 12.67 -15.43 -3.15
CA ALA A 29 11.63 -16.38 -2.75
C ALA A 29 10.23 -15.75 -2.68
N GLN A 30 10.12 -14.46 -2.34
CA GLN A 30 8.85 -13.71 -2.30
C GLN A 30 8.43 -13.20 -3.68
N LEU A 31 9.32 -13.23 -4.66
CA LEU A 31 9.06 -12.81 -6.03
C LEU A 31 8.84 -14.02 -6.97
N ALA A 32 8.99 -15.23 -6.45
CA ALA A 32 8.95 -16.47 -7.21
C ALA A 32 7.50 -16.88 -7.52
N VAL A 33 6.80 -16.05 -8.30
CA VAL A 33 5.47 -16.35 -8.81
C VAL A 33 5.60 -17.18 -10.10
N PRO A 34 5.08 -18.42 -10.15
CA PRO A 34 5.12 -19.24 -11.36
C PRO A 34 4.46 -18.53 -12.55
N ASN A 35 5.04 -18.65 -13.74
CA ASN A 35 4.53 -18.07 -14.99
C ASN A 35 4.39 -16.53 -15.00
N CYS A 36 5.02 -15.81 -14.07
CA CYS A 36 5.06 -14.35 -14.09
C CYS A 36 6.33 -13.83 -14.78
N SER A 37 6.16 -13.02 -15.84
CA SER A 37 7.26 -12.37 -16.55
C SER A 37 7.47 -10.90 -16.15
N ALA A 38 6.68 -10.41 -15.19
CA ALA A 38 6.76 -9.04 -14.73
C ALA A 38 8.09 -8.77 -14.01
N LYS A 39 8.68 -7.60 -14.28
CA LYS A 39 9.86 -7.13 -13.54
C LYS A 39 9.39 -6.38 -12.30
N PRO A 40 9.74 -6.82 -11.07
CA PRO A 40 9.31 -6.14 -9.87
C PRO A 40 9.94 -4.75 -9.82
N ARG A 41 9.10 -3.74 -9.56
CA ARG A 41 9.57 -2.40 -9.18
C ARG A 41 9.69 -2.37 -7.67
N VAL A 42 10.83 -1.92 -7.20
CA VAL A 42 11.18 -1.97 -5.78
C VAL A 42 11.59 -0.58 -5.32
N PRO A 43 10.63 0.30 -5.00
CA PRO A 43 10.93 1.56 -4.33
C PRO A 43 11.57 1.28 -2.97
N GLU A 44 12.36 2.23 -2.47
CA GLU A 44 12.96 2.13 -1.13
C GLU A 44 12.04 2.72 -0.05
N LYS A 45 11.02 3.48 -0.48
CA LYS A 45 10.14 4.24 0.41
C LYS A 45 8.68 4.07 0.01
N LEU A 46 7.83 3.91 1.02
CA LEU A 46 6.39 4.09 0.93
C LEU A 46 6.02 5.37 1.66
N VAL A 47 5.25 6.23 1.01
CA VAL A 47 4.71 7.45 1.59
C VAL A 47 3.21 7.28 1.72
N LEU A 48 2.71 7.36 2.95
CA LEU A 48 1.29 7.40 3.25
C LEU A 48 0.86 8.85 3.41
N GLU A 49 -0.24 9.23 2.76
CA GLU A 49 -0.77 10.58 2.79
C GLU A 49 -2.30 10.57 2.92
N VAL A 50 -2.82 11.33 3.89
CA VAL A 50 -4.26 11.60 3.97
C VAL A 50 -4.60 12.61 2.87
N SER A 51 -5.56 12.26 2.03
CA SER A 51 -5.91 12.99 0.82
C SER A 51 -7.43 12.99 0.63
N SER A 52 -7.98 13.94 -0.10
CA SER A 52 -9.42 13.96 -0.42
C SER A 52 -9.87 12.85 -1.36
N LYS A 53 -8.91 12.14 -1.98
CA LYS A 53 -9.17 11.02 -2.89
C LYS A 53 -8.11 9.94 -2.77
N TRP A 54 -8.50 8.74 -3.17
CA TRP A 54 -7.58 7.62 -3.36
C TRP A 54 -6.65 7.86 -4.54
N PHE A 55 -5.35 7.59 -4.39
CA PHE A 55 -4.41 7.53 -5.50
C PHE A 55 -3.15 6.74 -5.17
N ILE A 56 -2.49 6.24 -6.21
CA ILE A 56 -1.11 5.76 -6.14
C ILE A 56 -0.27 6.53 -7.15
N SER A 57 0.87 7.05 -6.71
CA SER A 57 1.84 7.74 -7.55
C SER A 57 3.23 7.18 -7.33
N GLU A 58 3.96 6.97 -8.42
CA GLU A 58 5.34 6.49 -8.39
C GLU A 58 6.31 7.63 -8.72
N ALA A 59 7.34 7.77 -7.90
CA ALA A 59 8.52 8.57 -8.18
C ALA A 59 9.76 7.67 -7.98
N LYS A 60 10.88 7.98 -8.64
CA LYS A 60 12.07 7.11 -8.78
C LYS A 60 12.41 6.21 -7.57
N ASP A 61 12.40 6.74 -6.35
CA ASP A 61 12.79 6.02 -5.13
C ASP A 61 11.61 5.71 -4.17
N LYS A 62 10.38 6.11 -4.52
CA LYS A 62 9.24 6.07 -3.61
C LYS A 62 7.90 5.82 -4.30
N ILE A 63 7.01 5.14 -3.58
CA ILE A 63 5.58 5.08 -3.89
C ILE A 63 4.84 5.97 -2.92
N VAL A 64 3.89 6.77 -3.41
CA VAL A 64 2.96 7.55 -2.60
C VAL A 64 1.58 6.92 -2.71
N LEU A 65 1.03 6.52 -1.58
CA LEU A 65 -0.34 6.06 -1.42
C LEU A 65 -1.13 7.16 -0.70
N GLY A 66 -2.02 7.82 -1.43
CA GLY A 66 -2.97 8.77 -0.90
C GLY A 66 -4.31 8.11 -0.63
N PHE A 67 -4.91 8.36 0.53
CA PHE A 67 -6.21 7.80 0.90
C PHE A 67 -7.08 8.80 1.70
N PRO A 68 -8.41 8.78 1.50
CA PRO A 68 -9.35 9.49 2.39
C PRO A 68 -9.31 8.96 3.81
N ALA A 69 -9.49 9.84 4.80
CA ALA A 69 -9.46 9.45 6.21
C ALA A 69 -10.55 8.41 6.53
N GLU A 70 -11.72 8.54 5.91
CA GLU A 70 -12.83 7.60 6.02
C GLU A 70 -12.51 6.21 5.48
N MET A 71 -11.53 6.07 4.57
CA MET A 71 -11.09 4.77 4.01
C MET A 71 -10.03 4.05 4.86
N ALA A 72 -9.63 4.64 5.99
CA ALA A 72 -8.56 4.08 6.81
C ALA A 72 -8.92 2.70 7.37
N ILE A 73 -10.18 2.48 7.75
CA ILE A 73 -10.66 1.20 8.29
C ILE A 73 -10.61 0.12 7.21
N GLU A 74 -11.04 0.43 5.99
CA GLU A 74 -10.98 -0.46 4.83
C GLU A 74 -9.54 -0.83 4.48
N LEU A 75 -8.63 0.15 4.52
CA LEU A 75 -7.21 -0.09 4.28
C LEU A 75 -6.60 -0.96 5.38
N GLU A 76 -6.95 -0.74 6.64
CA GLU A 76 -6.52 -1.60 7.76
C GLU A 76 -7.05 -3.03 7.62
N ASN A 77 -8.31 -3.19 7.24
CA ASN A 77 -8.92 -4.49 7.02
C ASN A 77 -8.24 -5.22 5.86
N GLY A 78 -8.01 -4.53 4.74
CA GLY A 78 -7.25 -5.06 3.61
C GLY A 78 -5.87 -5.55 4.04
N LEU A 79 -5.09 -4.70 4.74
CA LEU A 79 -3.76 -5.05 5.26
C LEU A 79 -3.79 -6.27 6.21
N ARG A 80 -4.83 -6.38 7.04
CA ARG A 80 -5.01 -7.52 7.95
C ARG A 80 -5.29 -8.81 7.18
N SER A 81 -6.17 -8.78 6.18
CA SER A 81 -6.45 -9.92 5.31
C SER A 81 -5.20 -10.41 4.58
N LEU A 82 -4.30 -9.50 4.15
CA LEU A 82 -3.02 -9.92 3.54
C LEU A 82 -2.18 -10.78 4.50
N SER A 83 -2.16 -10.44 5.79
CA SER A 83 -1.41 -11.22 6.78
C SER A 83 -1.98 -12.60 7.05
N GLN A 84 -3.22 -12.85 6.62
CA GLN A 84 -3.93 -14.13 6.76
C GLN A 84 -3.84 -15.01 5.51
N GLY A 85 -3.21 -14.52 4.43
CA GLY A 85 -3.12 -15.24 3.16
C GLY A 85 -4.33 -15.06 2.24
N ASP A 86 -5.18 -14.05 2.50
CA ASP A 86 -6.37 -13.73 1.69
C ASP A 86 -6.08 -12.72 0.57
N GLY A 87 -5.73 -13.20 -0.63
CA GLY A 87 -5.11 -12.36 -1.67
C GLY A 87 -5.66 -12.56 -3.06
N ASP A 88 -6.70 -11.81 -3.36
CA ASP A 88 -7.13 -11.43 -4.71
C ASP A 88 -7.96 -10.13 -4.63
N TYR A 89 -7.62 -9.25 -3.68
CA TYR A 89 -8.40 -8.03 -3.42
C TYR A 89 -7.84 -6.85 -4.19
N TYR A 90 -8.69 -6.35 -5.07
CA TYR A 90 -8.53 -5.11 -5.79
C TYR A 90 -9.01 -3.94 -4.90
N ILE A 91 -8.29 -2.81 -4.95
CA ILE A 91 -8.74 -1.52 -4.41
C ILE A 91 -8.68 -0.51 -5.56
N GLY A 92 -9.84 -0.08 -6.10
CA GLY A 92 -9.92 0.87 -7.22
C GLY A 92 -11.31 0.99 -7.88
N GLU A 93 -11.39 1.64 -9.06
CA GLU A 93 -12.54 1.61 -9.99
C GLU A 93 -12.26 0.69 -11.20
N LYS A 94 -13.32 0.10 -11.80
CA LYS A 94 -13.19 -0.95 -12.84
C LYS A 94 -12.40 -0.37 -14.02
N GLY A 95 -11.27 -0.99 -14.39
CA GLY A 95 -10.30 -0.44 -15.35
C GLY A 95 -9.13 0.35 -14.74
N SER A 96 -9.06 0.47 -13.41
CA SER A 96 -7.92 0.99 -12.64
C SER A 96 -7.44 -0.08 -11.65
N GLU A 97 -7.29 -1.32 -12.11
CA GLU A 97 -6.96 -2.42 -11.23
C GLU A 97 -5.51 -2.34 -10.73
N LEU A 98 -5.36 -2.08 -9.43
CA LEU A 98 -4.13 -2.36 -8.70
C LEU A 98 -4.16 -3.80 -8.22
N TRP A 99 -3.43 -4.65 -8.95
CA TRP A 99 -3.18 -6.03 -8.56
C TRP A 99 -2.03 -6.05 -7.54
N PHE A 100 -2.34 -6.37 -6.29
CA PHE A 100 -1.33 -6.82 -5.34
C PHE A 100 -1.33 -8.35 -5.34
N TRP A 101 -0.22 -8.94 -5.78
CA TRP A 101 0.06 -10.37 -5.62
C TRP A 101 1.15 -10.55 -4.57
N TRP A 102 0.99 -11.56 -3.72
CA TRP A 102 2.08 -12.26 -3.02
C TRP A 102 2.29 -13.63 -3.62
#